data_AF-A0A7C3Q374-F1
#
_entry.id   AF-A0A7C3Q374-F1
#
_cell.length_a   1.000
_cell.length_b   1.000
_cell.length_c   1.000
_cell.angle_alpha   90.00
_cell.angle_beta   90.00
_cell.angle_gamma   90.00
#
_symmetry.space_group_name_H-M   'P 1'
#
loop_
_entity.id
_entity.type
_entity.pdbx_description
1 polymer ?
#
loop_
_entity_poly.entity_id
_entity_poly.type
_entity_poly.pdbx_seq_one_letter_code
_entity_poly.pdbx_strand_id
1 'polypeptide(L)'
;MPRIILLLLFSISAGVLSAQKMPVIDALKKGWVKVTIKGKGGHVGDVIEMIVSNISGKDLDLVLEAGHRLDSKDSTVQDVLVNREEKFVLGSGKTKTVAVSGMCCQARKHSPAKESIFLVGQKADRPAGENGEVHR
;
A
#
# COMPACT_ATOMS: atom_id res chain seq x y z
N MET A 1 -52.07 -0.61 44.32
CA MET A 1 -51.74 -1.52 43.20
C MET A 1 -51.74 -0.71 41.92
N PRO A 2 -50.87 -0.94 40.91
CA PRO A 2 -49.45 -1.26 40.89
C PRO A 2 -48.59 -0.06 40.39
N ARG A 3 -47.30 -0.05 40.73
CA ARG A 3 -46.30 0.88 40.17
C ARG A 3 -45.83 0.33 38.82
N ILE A 4 -46.17 1.00 37.73
CA ILE A 4 -45.67 0.70 36.38
C ILE A 4 -44.21 1.16 36.32
N ILE A 5 -43.28 0.21 36.35
CA ILE A 5 -41.86 0.43 36.08
C ILE A 5 -41.68 0.26 34.56
N LEU A 6 -41.56 1.38 33.86
CA LEU A 6 -41.26 1.42 32.43
C LEU A 6 -39.76 1.19 32.23
N LEU A 7 -39.38 -0.04 31.93
CA LEU A 7 -38.02 -0.41 31.53
C LEU A 7 -37.73 0.11 30.12
N LEU A 8 -37.01 1.22 30.04
CA LEU A 8 -36.41 1.75 28.81
C LEU A 8 -35.32 0.77 28.33
N LEU A 9 -35.67 -0.07 27.35
CA LEU A 9 -34.73 -0.85 26.54
C LEU A 9 -33.94 0.12 25.64
N PHE A 10 -32.84 0.65 26.18
CA PHE A 10 -31.87 1.38 25.38
C PHE A 10 -31.03 0.37 24.60
N SER A 11 -31.48 0.01 23.40
CA SER A 11 -30.73 -0.82 22.47
C SER A 11 -29.46 -0.08 22.06
N ILE A 12 -28.33 -0.41 22.71
CA ILE A 12 -27.01 0.05 22.30
C ILE A 12 -26.70 -0.65 20.97
N SER A 13 -26.98 0.02 19.86
CA SER A 13 -26.42 -0.37 18.57
C SER A 13 -24.93 -0.09 18.63
N ALA A 14 -24.14 -1.12 18.95
CA ALA A 14 -22.70 -1.07 18.76
C ALA A 14 -22.44 -0.92 17.26
N GLY A 15 -22.27 0.31 16.81
CA GLY A 15 -21.87 0.61 15.45
C GLY A 15 -20.52 -0.06 15.20
N VAL A 16 -20.50 -1.06 14.31
CA VAL A 16 -19.25 -1.63 13.83
C VAL A 16 -18.56 -0.53 13.04
N LEU A 17 -17.63 0.17 13.69
CA LEU A 17 -16.80 1.18 13.04
C LEU A 17 -15.84 0.43 12.11
N SER A 18 -16.26 0.25 10.86
CA SER A 18 -15.41 -0.29 9.81
C SER A 18 -14.22 0.65 9.65
N ALA A 19 -13.01 0.15 9.94
CA ALA A 19 -11.79 0.90 9.70
C ALA A 19 -11.70 1.22 8.21
N GLN A 20 -11.81 2.50 7.86
CA GLN A 20 -11.73 2.93 6.47
C GLN A 20 -10.32 2.60 5.94
N LYS A 21 -10.24 1.85 4.84
CA LYS A 21 -8.97 1.48 4.20
C LYS A 21 -8.18 2.73 3.86
N MET A 22 -6.95 2.80 4.35
CA MET A 22 -6.07 3.94 4.16
C MET A 22 -4.98 3.62 3.14
N PRO A 23 -4.74 4.48 2.14
CA PRO A 23 -3.59 4.34 1.26
C PRO A 23 -2.28 4.38 2.05
N VAL A 24 -1.35 3.45 1.75
CA VAL A 24 -0.03 3.39 2.39
C VAL A 24 0.72 4.73 2.24
N ILE A 25 0.56 5.39 1.09
CA ILE A 25 1.18 6.69 0.83
C ILE A 25 0.63 7.77 1.77
N ASP A 26 -0.67 7.77 2.03
CA ASP A 26 -1.28 8.75 2.93
C ASP A 26 -0.88 8.49 4.38
N ALA A 27 -0.77 7.21 4.78
CA ALA A 27 -0.24 6.84 6.08
C ALA A 27 1.24 7.27 6.24
N LEU A 28 2.03 7.18 5.18
CA LEU A 28 3.42 7.63 5.16
C LEU A 28 3.51 9.16 5.29
N LYS A 29 2.71 9.91 4.51
CA LYS A 29 2.64 11.38 4.59
C LYS A 29 2.19 11.88 5.97
N LYS A 30 1.28 11.14 6.63
CA LYS A 30 0.83 11.43 8.00
C LYS A 30 1.85 11.05 9.08
N GLY A 31 2.95 10.40 8.71
CA GLY A 31 3.94 9.90 9.67
C GLY A 31 3.41 8.75 10.54
N TRP A 32 2.41 8.00 10.08
CA TRP A 32 1.82 6.88 10.82
C TRP A 32 2.54 5.56 10.53
N VAL A 33 3.24 5.47 9.40
CA VAL A 33 4.05 4.31 9.04
C VAL A 33 5.46 4.73 8.62
N LYS A 34 6.41 3.81 8.80
CA LYS A 34 7.70 3.82 8.11
C LYS A 34 7.72 2.72 7.07
N VAL A 35 8.29 3.00 5.90
CA VAL A 35 8.34 2.05 4.79
C VAL A 35 9.79 1.89 4.32
N THR A 36 10.22 0.66 4.12
CA THR A 36 11.46 0.29 3.41
C THR A 36 11.08 -0.56 2.21
N ILE A 37 11.62 -0.25 1.03
CA ILE A 37 11.27 -0.92 -0.22
C ILE A 37 12.54 -1.43 -0.87
N LYS A 38 12.57 -2.74 -1.15
CA LYS A 38 13.71 -3.44 -1.73
C LYS A 38 13.31 -4.30 -2.91
N GLY A 39 14.18 -4.41 -3.90
CA GLY A 39 14.08 -5.39 -4.97
C GLY A 39 14.33 -6.80 -4.44
N LYS A 40 13.53 -7.77 -4.88
CA LYS A 40 13.75 -9.20 -4.65
C LYS A 40 14.56 -9.86 -5.77
N GLY A 41 14.83 -9.13 -6.85
CA GLY A 41 15.29 -9.69 -8.12
C GLY A 41 14.13 -10.13 -9.01
N GLY A 42 14.41 -10.41 -10.28
CA GLY A 42 13.43 -10.85 -11.28
C GLY A 42 12.93 -9.72 -12.19
N HIS A 43 12.09 -10.07 -13.16
CA HIS A 43 11.62 -9.15 -14.21
C HIS A 43 10.13 -8.80 -14.10
N VAL A 44 9.29 -9.70 -13.57
CA VAL A 44 7.83 -9.55 -13.45
C VAL A 44 7.31 -10.35 -12.23
N GLY A 45 6.22 -9.89 -11.61
CA GLY A 45 5.55 -10.56 -10.48
C GLY A 45 5.92 -9.93 -9.15
N ASP A 46 6.05 -10.73 -8.09
CA ASP A 46 6.43 -10.29 -6.73
C ASP A 46 7.93 -9.95 -6.62
N VAL A 47 8.35 -8.95 -7.40
CA VAL A 47 9.74 -8.50 -7.55
C VAL A 47 10.15 -7.45 -6.54
N ILE A 48 9.22 -7.00 -5.69
CA ILE A 48 9.46 -6.01 -4.64
C ILE A 48 9.07 -6.57 -3.27
N GLU A 49 9.91 -6.29 -2.29
CA GLU A 49 9.64 -6.46 -0.87
C GLU A 49 9.40 -5.09 -0.24
N MET A 50 8.24 -4.91 0.38
CA MET A 50 7.90 -3.71 1.13
C MET A 50 7.77 -4.06 2.61
N ILE A 51 8.62 -3.48 3.43
CA ILE A 51 8.57 -3.61 4.89
C ILE A 51 7.88 -2.37 5.44
N VAL A 52 6.73 -2.56 6.09
CA VAL A 52 5.90 -1.48 6.64
C VAL A 52 5.82 -1.64 8.15
N SER A 53 6.19 -0.59 8.89
CA SER A 53 6.08 -0.52 10.34
C SER A 53 5.05 0.52 10.75
N ASN A 54 4.04 0.12 11.53
CA ASN A 54 3.07 1.03 12.11
C ASN A 54 3.68 1.69 13.36
N ILE A 55 3.89 2.99 13.27
CA ILE A 55 4.42 3.82 14.36
C ILE A 55 3.32 4.67 15.02
N SER A 56 2.07 4.52 14.59
CA SER A 56 0.91 5.12 15.24
C SER A 56 0.45 4.28 16.44
N GLY A 57 -0.36 4.89 17.32
CA GLY A 57 -0.93 4.22 18.48
C GLY A 57 -2.17 3.35 18.19
N LYS A 58 -2.58 3.19 16.93
CA LYS A 58 -3.81 2.47 16.55
C LYS A 58 -3.55 1.48 15.41
N ASP A 59 -4.44 0.51 15.28
CA ASP A 59 -4.41 -0.44 14.17
C ASP A 59 -4.77 0.27 12.85
N LEU A 60 -4.13 -0.15 11.77
CA LEU A 60 -4.32 0.43 10.43
C LEU A 60 -4.77 -0.66 9.46
N ASP A 61 -5.86 -0.42 8.73
CA ASP A 61 -6.22 -1.18 7.53
C ASP A 61 -5.63 -0.43 6.32
N LEU A 62 -4.60 -1.01 5.70
CA LEU A 62 -3.77 -0.35 4.69
C LEU A 62 -3.98 -0.96 3.31
N VAL A 63 -3.91 -0.11 2.29
CA VAL A 63 -3.89 -0.50 0.88
C VAL A 63 -2.72 0.16 0.15
N LEU A 64 -1.88 -0.66 -0.51
CA LEU A 64 -0.98 -0.18 -1.55
C LEU A 64 -1.74 -0.25 -2.87
N GLU A 65 -2.10 0.91 -3.43
CA GLU A 65 -2.89 0.97 -4.67
C GLU A 65 -2.05 0.55 -5.89
N ALA A 66 -2.70 -0.10 -6.85
CA ALA A 66 -2.11 -0.29 -8.17
C ALA A 66 -1.91 1.07 -8.88
N GLY A 67 -0.92 1.12 -9.76
CA GLY A 67 -0.57 2.32 -10.53
C GLY A 67 0.44 3.24 -9.84
N HIS A 68 0.89 2.96 -8.61
CA HIS A 68 2.01 3.71 -8.03
C HIS A 68 3.34 3.31 -8.65
N ARG A 69 4.16 4.31 -8.99
CA ARG A 69 5.54 4.10 -9.36
C ARG A 69 6.42 4.06 -8.11
N LEU A 70 7.32 3.09 -8.06
CA LEU A 70 8.39 2.98 -7.07
C LEU A 70 9.68 3.45 -7.75
N ASP A 71 10.19 4.59 -7.31
CA ASP A 71 11.34 5.25 -7.92
C ASP A 71 12.62 4.58 -7.43
N SER A 72 13.45 4.08 -8.35
CA SER A 72 14.75 3.51 -8.00
C SER A 72 15.68 4.61 -7.47
N LYS A 73 16.42 4.31 -6.40
CA LYS A 73 17.53 5.18 -5.96
C LYS A 73 18.77 5.06 -6.84
N ASP A 74 18.87 4.00 -7.63
CA ASP A 74 19.91 3.79 -8.63
C ASP A 74 19.39 4.22 -10.01
N SER A 75 20.02 5.23 -10.60
CA SER A 75 19.63 5.78 -11.91
C SER A 75 19.81 4.80 -13.07
N THR A 76 20.59 3.73 -12.87
CA THR A 76 20.83 2.67 -13.86
C THR A 76 19.78 1.56 -13.80
N VAL A 77 18.98 1.53 -12.73
CA VAL A 77 17.92 0.55 -12.48
C VAL A 77 16.55 1.13 -12.84
N GLN A 78 15.68 0.30 -13.42
CA GLN A 78 14.31 0.67 -13.79
C GLN A 78 13.47 1.00 -12.56
N ASP A 79 12.61 2.00 -12.70
CA ASP A 79 11.50 2.19 -11.76
C ASP A 79 10.50 1.03 -11.91
N VAL A 80 9.75 0.76 -10.84
CA VAL A 80 8.78 -0.34 -10.81
C VAL A 80 7.37 0.22 -10.70
N LEU A 81 6.49 -0.18 -11.60
CA LEU A 81 5.07 0.13 -11.53
C LEU A 81 4.35 -0.97 -10.77
N VAL A 82 3.68 -0.62 -9.66
CA VAL A 82 2.81 -1.53 -8.92
C VAL A 82 1.62 -1.89 -9.80
N ASN A 83 1.46 -3.18 -10.11
CA ASN A 83 0.43 -3.64 -11.06
C ASN A 83 -0.76 -4.34 -10.38
N ARG A 84 -0.70 -4.54 -9.06
CA ARG A 84 -1.78 -5.14 -8.27
C ARG A 84 -1.92 -4.42 -6.93
N GLU A 85 -3.16 -4.27 -6.47
CA GLU A 85 -3.42 -3.76 -5.12
C GLU A 85 -3.00 -4.79 -4.05
N GLU A 86 -2.29 -4.32 -3.02
CA GLU A 86 -1.99 -5.11 -1.83
C GLU A 86 -2.74 -4.56 -0.62
N LYS A 87 -3.56 -5.40 0.02
CA LYS A 87 -4.40 -5.04 1.18
C LYS A 87 -3.91 -5.77 2.41
N PHE A 88 -3.68 -5.05 3.50
CA PHE A 88 -3.20 -5.66 4.73
C PHE A 88 -3.55 -4.83 5.96
N VAL A 89 -3.88 -5.52 7.05
CA VAL A 89 -3.99 -4.91 8.37
C VAL A 89 -2.62 -4.92 9.06
N LEU A 90 -2.32 -3.84 9.77
CA LEU A 90 -1.10 -3.66 10.54
C LEU A 90 -1.44 -3.11 11.94
N GLY A 91 -1.29 -3.98 12.95
CA GLY A 91 -1.53 -3.60 14.33
C GLY A 91 -0.60 -2.51 14.83
N SER A 92 -1.01 -1.78 15.86
CA SER A 92 -0.20 -0.75 16.53
C SER A 92 1.18 -1.28 16.93
N GLY A 93 2.24 -0.55 16.58
CA GLY A 93 3.64 -0.93 16.84
C GLY A 93 4.14 -2.18 16.08
N LYS A 94 3.35 -2.76 15.17
CA LYS A 94 3.74 -3.96 14.42
C LYS A 94 4.42 -3.62 13.10
N THR A 95 5.24 -4.56 12.63
CA THR A 95 5.89 -4.53 11.33
C THR A 95 5.43 -5.70 10.49
N LYS A 96 5.24 -5.49 9.19
CA LYS A 96 4.85 -6.52 8.23
C LYS A 96 5.65 -6.38 6.95
N THR A 97 6.08 -7.52 6.42
CA THR A 97 6.66 -7.64 5.09
C THR A 97 5.56 -7.98 4.09
N VAL A 98 5.47 -7.21 3.02
CA VAL A 98 4.48 -7.34 1.95
C VAL A 98 5.23 -7.59 0.65
N ALA A 99 4.91 -8.71 -0.01
CA ALA A 99 5.35 -8.93 -1.37
C ALA A 99 4.50 -8.04 -2.29
N VAL A 100 5.17 -7.23 -3.12
CA VAL A 100 4.50 -6.29 -4.01
C VAL A 100 4.72 -6.74 -5.45
N SER A 101 3.62 -6.99 -6.13
CA SER A 101 3.63 -7.29 -7.55
C SER A 101 3.88 -6.04 -8.37
N GLY A 102 4.86 -6.08 -9.26
CA GLY A 102 5.24 -4.96 -10.10
C GLY A 102 5.87 -5.36 -11.43
N MET A 103 6.00 -4.38 -12.31
CA MET A 103 6.66 -4.51 -13.61
C MET A 103 7.61 -3.33 -13.86
N CYS A 104 8.69 -3.60 -14.58
CA CYS A 104 9.63 -2.56 -14.98
C CYS A 104 9.02 -1.67 -16.07
N CYS A 105 9.28 -0.35 -16.04
CA CYS A 105 8.60 0.61 -16.93
C CYS A 105 9.51 1.36 -17.93
N GLN A 106 10.80 0.98 -18.06
CA GLN A 106 11.81 1.73 -18.82
C GLN A 106 12.71 0.81 -19.67
N ALA A 107 12.49 0.78 -20.99
CA ALA A 107 13.12 -0.18 -21.90
C ALA A 107 14.67 -0.28 -21.88
N ARG A 108 15.40 0.76 -21.44
CA ARG A 108 16.87 0.84 -21.55
C ARG A 108 17.66 0.69 -20.24
N LYS A 109 16.99 0.48 -19.10
CA LYS A 109 17.66 0.35 -17.79
C LYS A 109 17.64 -1.10 -17.29
N HIS A 110 18.49 -1.42 -16.33
CA HIS A 110 18.57 -2.75 -15.73
C HIS A 110 17.32 -3.06 -14.89
N SER A 111 16.87 -4.31 -14.89
CA SER A 111 15.77 -4.74 -14.01
C SER A 111 16.17 -4.66 -12.53
N PRO A 112 15.20 -4.56 -11.60
CA PRO A 112 15.47 -4.57 -10.16
C PRO A 112 16.34 -5.77 -9.77
N ALA A 113 17.52 -5.49 -9.24
CA ALA A 113 18.35 -6.50 -8.62
C ALA A 113 17.83 -6.78 -7.20
N LYS A 114 18.30 -7.87 -6.61
CA LYS A 114 18.09 -8.11 -5.19
C LYS A 114 18.71 -6.96 -4.39
N GLU A 115 18.02 -6.49 -3.36
CA GLU A 115 18.40 -5.35 -2.52
C GLU A 115 18.40 -3.96 -3.19
N SER A 116 17.99 -3.82 -4.46
CA SER A 116 17.80 -2.48 -5.07
C SER A 116 16.84 -1.65 -4.22
N ILE A 117 17.22 -0.40 -3.92
CA ILE A 117 16.46 0.46 -3.00
C ILE A 117 15.48 1.32 -3.79
N PHE A 118 14.22 1.34 -3.36
CA PHE A 118 13.18 2.16 -3.99
C PHE A 118 12.58 3.16 -3.00
N LEU A 119 12.04 4.24 -3.55
CA LEU A 119 11.19 5.20 -2.87
C LEU A 119 9.76 5.12 -3.41
N VAL A 120 8.80 5.53 -2.59
CA VAL A 120 7.43 5.74 -3.07
C VAL A 120 7.42 6.96 -3.97
N GLY A 121 7.13 6.75 -5.26
CA GLY A 121 7.01 7.79 -6.27
C GLY A 121 5.57 8.23 -6.52
N GLN A 122 5.36 8.91 -7.65
CA GLN A 122 4.05 9.42 -8.05
C GLN A 122 3.11 8.29 -8.52
N LYS A 123 1.80 8.54 -8.46
CA LYS A 123 0.80 7.69 -9.13
C LYS A 123 0.96 7.89 -10.63
N ALA A 124 0.97 6.81 -11.41
CA ALA A 124 1.03 6.89 -12.86
C ALA A 124 -0.24 7.59 -13.38
N ASP A 125 -0.06 8.42 -14.41
CA ASP A 125 -1.14 9.22 -15.01
C ASP A 125 -2.24 8.36 -15.65
N ARG A 126 -1.96 7.08 -15.94
CA ARG A 126 -2.93 6.09 -16.44
C ARG A 126 -2.73 4.69 -15.82
N PRO A 127 -3.81 3.92 -15.60
CA PRO A 127 -3.72 2.54 -15.14
C PRO A 127 -3.00 1.68 -16.18
N ALA A 128 -2.11 0.79 -15.71
CA ALA A 128 -1.42 -0.18 -16.57
C ALA A 128 -2.44 -1.18 -17.13
N GLY A 129 -2.82 -1.02 -18.40
CA GLY A 129 -3.74 -1.93 -19.08
C GLY A 129 -4.61 -1.31 -20.18
N GLU A 130 -4.64 0.02 -20.31
CA GLU A 130 -5.37 0.67 -21.40
C GLU A 130 -4.44 0.82 -22.61
N ASN A 131 -4.55 -0.11 -23.57
CA ASN A 131 -3.91 -0.02 -24.87
C ASN A 131 -4.47 1.18 -25.65
N GLY A 132 -3.93 2.37 -25.41
CA GLY A 132 -4.13 3.53 -26.25
C GLY A 132 -2.89 3.74 -27.12
N GLU A 133 -3.01 3.45 -28.41
CA GLU A 133 -2.09 3.89 -29.45
C GLU A 133 -1.68 5.35 -29.22
N VAL A 134 -0.39 5.57 -28.95
CA VAL A 134 0.21 6.90 -29.08
C VAL A 134 0.73 6.98 -30.51
N HIS A 135 -0.09 7.54 -31.40
CA HIS A 135 0.41 8.09 -32.65
C HIS A 135 1.45 9.16 -32.34
N ARG A 136 2.53 9.10 -33.12
CA ARG A 136 3.78 9.88 -33.06
C ARG A 136 3.58 11.38 -32.89
#